data_AF-A0A2Y9HTA8-F1
#
_entry.id   AF-A0A2Y9HTA8-F1
#
_cell.length_a   1.000
_cell.length_b   1.000
_cell.length_c   1.000
_cell.angle_alpha   90.00
_cell.angle_beta   90.00
_cell.angle_gamma   90.00
#
_symmetry.space_group_name_H-M   'P 1'
#
loop_
_entity.id
_entity.type
_entity.pdbx_description
1 polymer ?
#
loop_
_entity_poly.entity_id
_entity_poly.type
_entity_poly.pdbx_seq_one_letter_code
_entity_poly.pdbx_strand_id
1 'polypeptide(L)'
;MDCGDEYSHNSFDLHCLLNSFPGDLEFKQIFSDIDEKLEQNATSIEYCIKEIQYEVNKQCPDVQLRTTTDCLEWLDNYSYNPSKSPSIPHGDLIKFLKTLQDLLKSELNQEEMILDLLWDLSCQSSISFPSLLSGASFHFLSRTSLHSVEDYSSMDVKSIWDNIRLHLRRFLVNKLQSHNEISNSQHKIWLKNQCIQQLLFLYPESEVIIKYQSIQNKLLAKLLQNYFPSCSRESNLDIMVHGYQSTMLKLYSMIKEDFNILREILAPTSTVKFIKETYLDSVTEEMAKFLENFCELQFQESAVRVIKTSKSSSRHRGAVHALG
;
A
#
# COMPACT_ATOMS: atom_id res chain seq x y z
N MET A 1 -36.99 -20.78 42.99
CA MET A 1 -38.26 -20.87 42.24
C MET A 1 -38.84 -19.47 42.28
N ASP A 2 -39.01 -18.73 41.21
CA ASP A 2 -39.04 -19.06 39.78
C ASP A 2 -38.66 -17.82 38.96
N CYS A 3 -38.24 -18.07 37.73
CA CYS A 3 -37.64 -17.20 36.72
C CYS A 3 -38.50 -15.99 36.31
N GLY A 4 -37.85 -14.96 35.78
CA GLY A 4 -38.53 -13.85 35.10
C GLY A 4 -37.55 -12.80 34.57
N ASP A 5 -36.79 -13.17 33.54
CA ASP A 5 -35.99 -12.29 32.68
C ASP A 5 -36.70 -10.99 32.31
N GLU A 6 -35.98 -9.87 32.36
CA GLU A 6 -36.13 -8.83 31.34
C GLU A 6 -34.76 -8.18 31.11
N TYR A 7 -33.96 -8.88 30.30
CA TYR A 7 -32.88 -8.28 29.55
C TYR A 7 -33.45 -7.07 28.80
N SER A 8 -32.92 -5.89 29.09
CA SER A 8 -33.07 -4.70 28.24
C SER A 8 -32.44 -5.01 26.89
N HIS A 9 -33.20 -5.69 26.02
CA HIS A 9 -32.96 -5.68 24.59
C HIS A 9 -32.96 -4.22 24.17
N ASN A 10 -31.78 -3.66 23.92
CA ASN A 10 -31.64 -2.52 23.04
C ASN A 10 -32.30 -2.96 21.73
N SER A 11 -33.58 -2.60 21.56
CA SER A 11 -34.29 -2.79 20.31
C SER A 11 -33.44 -2.08 19.28
N PHE A 12 -32.80 -2.86 18.41
CA PHE A 12 -32.26 -2.35 17.18
C PHE A 12 -33.43 -1.68 16.47
N ASP A 13 -33.50 -0.36 16.58
CA ASP A 13 -34.63 0.40 16.07
C ASP A 13 -34.52 0.38 14.55
N LEU A 14 -35.19 -0.61 13.95
CA LEU A 14 -35.23 -0.80 12.51
C LEU A 14 -35.77 0.47 11.81
N HIS A 15 -36.57 1.27 12.52
CA HIS A 15 -37.03 2.57 12.04
C HIS A 15 -35.91 3.61 11.93
N CYS A 16 -34.91 3.60 12.83
CA CYS A 16 -33.74 4.47 12.70
C CYS A 16 -32.87 4.07 11.48
N LEU A 17 -32.72 2.77 11.19
CA LEU A 17 -32.01 2.30 10.00
C LEU A 17 -32.77 2.62 8.70
N LEU A 18 -34.09 2.47 8.69
CA LEU A 18 -34.92 2.79 7.51
C LEU A 18 -35.00 4.30 7.23
N ASN A 19 -34.97 5.14 8.28
CA ASN A 19 -34.87 6.60 8.16
C ASN A 19 -33.44 7.09 7.88
N SER A 20 -32.44 6.20 7.85
CA SER A 20 -31.06 6.53 7.45
C SER A 20 -30.86 6.48 5.94
N PHE A 21 -31.78 5.83 5.22
CA PHE A 21 -31.74 5.79 3.76
C PHE A 21 -32.43 7.03 3.22
N PRO A 22 -31.79 7.74 2.26
CA PRO A 22 -32.42 8.90 1.68
C PRO A 22 -33.77 8.52 1.07
N GLY A 23 -34.79 9.34 1.25
CA GLY A 23 -36.08 9.13 0.58
C GLY A 23 -35.95 9.29 -0.94
N ASP A 24 -36.93 8.83 -1.73
CA ASP A 24 -36.91 8.96 -3.19
C ASP A 24 -36.70 10.41 -3.67
N LEU A 25 -37.16 11.39 -2.91
CA LEU A 25 -36.96 12.81 -3.17
C LEU A 25 -35.51 13.25 -2.90
N GLU A 26 -34.90 12.75 -1.83
CA GLU A 26 -33.50 13.03 -1.48
C GLU A 26 -32.55 12.35 -2.47
N PHE A 27 -32.87 11.14 -2.92
CA PHE A 27 -32.14 10.50 -4.03
C PHE A 27 -32.21 11.34 -5.30
N LYS A 28 -33.39 11.83 -5.68
CA LYS A 28 -33.52 12.72 -6.85
C LYS A 28 -32.71 14.00 -6.69
N GLN A 29 -32.69 14.60 -5.50
CA GLN A 29 -31.87 15.78 -5.23
C GLN A 29 -30.38 15.45 -5.33
N ILE A 30 -29.93 14.34 -4.74
CA ILE A 30 -28.53 13.89 -4.81
C ILE A 30 -28.11 13.66 -6.26
N PHE A 31 -28.94 13.01 -7.08
CA PHE A 31 -28.63 12.83 -8.51
C PHE A 31 -28.60 14.15 -9.26
N SER A 32 -29.54 15.06 -9.00
CA SER A 32 -29.53 16.41 -9.59
C SER A 32 -28.28 17.20 -9.22
N ASP A 33 -27.83 17.12 -7.97
CA ASP A 33 -26.62 17.80 -7.49
C ASP A 33 -25.35 17.17 -8.10
N ILE A 34 -25.34 15.85 -8.30
CA ILE A 34 -24.25 15.14 -8.99
C ILE A 34 -24.21 15.56 -10.46
N ASP A 35 -25.35 15.61 -11.14
CA ASP A 35 -25.45 16.03 -12.55
C ASP A 35 -24.97 17.47 -12.72
N GLU A 36 -25.38 18.38 -11.82
CA GLU A 36 -24.92 19.77 -11.85
C GLU A 36 -23.39 19.86 -11.65
N LYS A 37 -22.83 19.10 -10.72
CA LYS A 37 -21.37 19.04 -10.51
C LYS A 37 -20.63 18.43 -11.69
N LEU A 38 -21.22 17.44 -12.36
CA LEU A 38 -20.65 16.84 -13.57
C LEU A 38 -20.61 17.85 -14.72
N GLU A 39 -21.68 18.62 -14.92
CA GLU A 39 -21.72 19.69 -15.93
C GLU A 39 -20.73 20.83 -15.63
N GLN A 40 -20.62 21.23 -14.35
CA GLN A 40 -19.61 22.21 -13.92
C GLN A 40 -18.18 21.69 -14.16
N ASN A 41 -17.92 20.41 -13.88
CA ASN A 41 -16.64 19.78 -14.16
C ASN A 41 -16.36 19.71 -15.67
N ALA A 42 -17.34 19.33 -16.48
CA ALA A 42 -17.21 19.28 -17.94
C ALA A 42 -16.85 20.66 -18.51
N THR A 43 -17.54 21.70 -18.05
CA THR A 43 -17.27 23.09 -18.45
C THR A 43 -15.88 23.55 -18.01
N SER A 44 -15.47 23.19 -16.79
CA SER A 44 -14.14 23.54 -16.25
C SER A 44 -13.01 22.85 -17.00
N ILE A 45 -13.19 21.58 -17.39
CA ILE A 45 -12.24 20.84 -18.21
C ILE A 45 -12.12 21.48 -19.60
N GLU A 46 -13.25 21.84 -20.22
CA GLU A 46 -13.24 22.49 -21.53
C GLU A 46 -12.53 23.84 -21.49
N TYR A 47 -12.76 24.63 -20.44
CA TYR A 47 -12.05 25.89 -20.20
C TYR A 47 -10.54 25.65 -20.06
N CYS A 48 -10.13 24.66 -19.27
CA CYS A 48 -8.72 24.31 -19.07
C CYS A 48 -8.03 23.90 -20.39
N ILE A 49 -8.70 23.10 -21.23
CA ILE A 49 -8.18 22.71 -22.54
C ILE A 49 -8.00 23.93 -23.45
N LYS A 50 -8.94 24.87 -23.43
CA LYS A 50 -8.83 26.13 -24.20
C LYS A 50 -7.68 27.01 -23.72
N GLU A 51 -7.43 27.06 -22.41
CA GLU A 51 -6.30 27.79 -21.84
C GLU A 51 -4.96 27.16 -22.26
N ILE A 52 -4.86 25.83 -22.21
CA ILE A 52 -3.70 25.08 -22.73
C ILE A 52 -3.50 25.38 -24.22
N GLN A 53 -4.56 25.31 -25.01
CA GLN A 53 -4.51 25.60 -26.45
C GLN A 53 -3.96 27.01 -26.72
N TYR A 54 -4.44 28.00 -25.97
CA TYR A 54 -4.02 29.38 -26.11
C TYR A 54 -2.53 29.57 -25.74
N GLU A 55 -2.10 29.04 -24.59
CA GLU A 55 -0.72 29.18 -24.15
C GLU A 55 0.27 28.40 -25.03
N VAL A 56 -0.09 27.21 -25.51
CA VAL A 56 0.77 26.45 -26.44
C VAL A 56 0.94 27.19 -27.76
N ASN A 57 -0.14 27.68 -28.37
CA ASN A 57 -0.07 28.43 -29.63
C ASN A 57 0.73 29.74 -29.48
N LYS A 58 0.78 30.31 -28.28
CA LYS A 58 1.53 31.54 -27.97
C LYS A 58 3.01 31.26 -27.71
N GLN A 59 3.34 30.20 -26.96
CA GLN A 59 4.70 29.89 -26.54
C GLN A 59 5.47 29.01 -27.54
N CYS A 60 4.77 28.23 -28.37
CA CYS A 60 5.35 27.31 -29.35
C CYS A 60 4.87 27.67 -30.77
N PRO A 61 5.56 28.60 -31.48
CA PRO A 61 5.13 29.05 -32.80
C PRO A 61 5.16 27.94 -33.88
N ASP A 62 5.89 26.85 -33.63
CA ASP A 62 5.98 25.69 -34.53
C ASP A 62 4.81 24.70 -34.38
N VAL A 63 3.94 24.89 -33.38
CA VAL A 63 2.79 24.05 -33.11
C VAL A 63 1.51 24.89 -33.23
N GLN A 64 0.59 24.47 -34.10
CA GLN A 64 -0.69 25.14 -34.26
C GLN A 64 -1.83 24.19 -33.90
N LEU A 65 -2.28 24.25 -32.64
CA LEU A 65 -3.40 23.49 -32.13
C LEU A 65 -4.71 24.21 -32.45
N ARG A 66 -5.61 23.58 -33.23
CA ARG A 66 -6.86 24.20 -33.68
C ARG A 66 -8.07 23.63 -32.98
N THR A 67 -8.05 22.35 -32.62
CA THR A 67 -9.16 21.65 -31.96
C THR A 67 -8.79 21.14 -30.57
N THR A 68 -9.79 20.81 -29.77
CA THR A 68 -9.61 20.13 -28.48
C THR A 68 -8.95 18.76 -28.67
N THR A 69 -9.29 18.05 -29.75
CA THR A 69 -8.64 16.79 -30.14
C THR A 69 -7.16 16.99 -30.46
N ASP A 70 -6.80 18.06 -31.18
CA ASP A 70 -5.39 18.38 -31.44
C ASP A 70 -4.63 18.63 -30.14
N CYS A 71 -5.27 19.28 -29.16
CA CYS A 71 -4.65 19.53 -27.84
C CYS A 71 -4.43 18.23 -27.08
N LEU A 72 -5.40 17.31 -27.11
CA LEU A 72 -5.28 16.00 -26.46
C LEU A 72 -4.22 15.13 -27.17
N GLU A 73 -4.24 15.06 -28.50
CA GLU A 73 -3.20 14.38 -29.28
C GLU A 73 -1.84 15.00 -29.06
N TRP A 74 -1.75 16.32 -28.92
CA TRP A 74 -0.50 17.00 -28.61
C TRP A 74 -0.03 16.65 -27.20
N LEU A 75 -0.90 16.64 -26.19
CA LEU A 75 -0.53 16.21 -24.82
C LEU A 75 -0.07 14.75 -24.79
N ASP A 76 -0.77 13.86 -25.50
CA ASP A 76 -0.42 12.45 -25.60
C ASP A 76 0.93 12.25 -26.33
N ASN A 77 1.18 12.99 -27.41
CA ASN A 77 2.40 12.86 -28.23
C ASN A 77 3.57 13.75 -27.76
N TYR A 78 3.33 14.76 -26.92
CA TYR A 78 4.39 15.58 -26.30
C TYR A 78 5.31 14.72 -25.44
N SER A 79 4.81 13.58 -24.96
CA SER A 79 5.55 12.64 -24.14
C SER A 79 6.74 11.96 -24.84
N TYR A 80 6.85 11.95 -26.18
CA TYR A 80 8.06 11.44 -26.85
C TYR A 80 8.13 11.78 -28.36
N ASN A 81 8.85 12.84 -28.74
CA ASN A 81 9.37 12.99 -30.10
C ASN A 81 10.91 12.77 -30.09
N PRO A 82 11.39 11.51 -30.21
CA PRO A 82 12.81 11.19 -30.13
C PRO A 82 13.63 11.76 -31.28
N SER A 83 12.97 12.24 -32.34
CA SER A 83 13.59 12.87 -33.50
C SER A 83 13.94 14.35 -33.31
N LYS A 84 13.42 15.01 -32.26
CA LYS A 84 13.64 16.45 -31.98
C LYS A 84 14.38 16.74 -30.68
N SER A 85 14.64 15.73 -29.83
CA SER A 85 15.40 15.95 -28.61
C SER A 85 16.90 16.11 -28.94
N PRO A 86 17.58 17.10 -28.35
CA PRO A 86 19.04 17.15 -28.44
C PRO A 86 19.59 15.85 -27.85
N SER A 87 20.31 15.08 -28.67
CA SER A 87 20.95 13.86 -28.19
C SER A 87 22.02 14.25 -27.18
N ILE A 88 21.82 13.87 -25.92
CA ILE A 88 22.85 14.06 -24.89
C ILE A 88 24.04 13.19 -25.28
N PRO A 89 25.26 13.75 -25.41
CA PRO A 89 26.44 12.96 -25.70
C PRO A 89 26.60 11.87 -24.64
N HIS A 90 26.77 10.62 -25.07
CA HIS A 90 26.83 9.45 -24.19
C HIS A 90 27.89 9.59 -23.07
N GLY A 91 29.00 10.29 -23.34
CA GLY A 91 30.04 10.58 -22.35
C GLY A 91 29.58 11.49 -21.20
N ASP A 92 28.73 12.48 -21.50
CA ASP A 92 28.21 13.42 -20.50
C ASP A 92 27.21 12.74 -19.57
N LEU A 93 26.37 11.84 -20.12
CA LEU A 93 25.47 11.01 -19.33
C LEU A 93 26.22 10.08 -18.37
N ILE A 94 27.26 9.38 -18.85
CA ILE A 94 28.11 8.56 -17.98
C ILE A 94 28.75 9.41 -16.88
N LYS A 95 29.28 10.58 -17.23
CA LYS A 95 29.92 11.47 -16.27
C LYS A 95 28.93 11.91 -15.20
N PHE A 96 27.74 12.35 -15.58
CA PHE A 96 26.66 12.71 -14.67
C PHE A 96 26.29 11.55 -13.73
N LEU A 97 26.03 10.35 -14.25
CA LEU A 97 25.68 9.19 -13.45
C LEU A 97 26.81 8.77 -12.51
N LYS A 98 28.07 8.83 -12.95
CA LYS A 98 29.23 8.56 -12.08
C LYS A 98 29.31 9.58 -10.94
N THR A 99 29.13 10.87 -11.24
CA THR A 99 29.08 11.92 -10.22
C THR A 99 27.99 11.65 -9.19
N LEU A 100 26.76 11.35 -9.62
CA LEU A 100 25.67 10.96 -8.70
C LEU A 100 26.04 9.74 -7.85
N GLN A 101 26.63 8.71 -8.48
CA GLN A 101 27.04 7.51 -7.75
C GLN A 101 28.13 7.81 -6.71
N ASP A 102 29.08 8.69 -7.01
CA ASP A 102 30.14 9.08 -6.09
C ASP A 102 29.59 9.93 -4.93
N LEU A 103 28.62 10.81 -5.20
CA LEU A 103 27.89 11.57 -4.17
C LEU A 103 27.11 10.63 -3.23
N LEU A 104 26.45 9.59 -3.76
CA LEU A 104 25.75 8.57 -2.93
C LEU A 104 26.71 7.71 -2.11
N LYS A 105 27.96 7.55 -2.53
CA LYS A 105 28.98 6.84 -1.75
C LYS A 105 29.63 7.73 -0.69
N SER A 106 29.43 9.05 -0.76
CA SER A 106 29.97 9.99 0.23
C SER A 106 29.20 9.87 1.55
N GLU A 107 29.88 10.12 2.67
CA GLU A 107 29.28 10.05 4.02
C GLU A 107 28.31 11.22 4.34
N LEU A 108 27.95 12.01 3.33
CA LEU A 108 27.21 13.28 3.51
C LEU A 108 25.67 13.11 3.49
N ASN A 109 25.13 11.88 3.51
CA ASN A 109 23.69 11.58 3.49
C ASN A 109 22.91 12.43 2.46
N GLN A 110 23.37 12.43 1.21
CA GLN A 110 22.82 13.30 0.15
C GLN A 110 21.67 12.67 -0.63
N GLU A 111 21.11 11.56 -0.18
CA GLU A 111 20.08 10.80 -0.88
C GLU A 111 18.82 11.64 -1.13
N GLU A 112 18.40 12.47 -0.17
CA GLU A 112 17.22 13.35 -0.32
C GLU A 112 17.44 14.40 -1.41
N MET A 113 18.57 15.10 -1.36
CA MET A 113 18.93 16.10 -2.39
C MET A 113 19.01 15.47 -3.78
N ILE A 114 19.54 14.24 -3.88
CA ILE A 114 19.64 13.54 -5.16
C ILE A 114 18.26 13.11 -5.66
N LEU A 115 17.37 12.65 -4.79
CA LEU A 115 15.99 12.31 -5.16
C LEU A 115 15.23 13.53 -5.66
N ASP A 116 15.34 14.67 -4.97
CA ASP A 116 14.71 15.92 -5.37
C ASP A 116 15.26 16.41 -6.72
N LEU A 117 16.59 16.37 -6.90
CA LEU A 117 17.22 16.70 -8.19
C LEU A 117 16.71 15.80 -9.32
N LEU A 118 16.65 14.49 -9.10
CA LEU A 118 16.18 13.55 -10.13
C LEU A 118 14.71 13.75 -10.47
N TRP A 119 13.89 14.04 -9.46
CA TRP A 119 12.47 14.35 -9.63
C TRP A 119 12.28 15.66 -10.42
N ASP A 120 12.98 16.73 -10.01
CA ASP A 120 12.94 18.03 -10.67
C ASP A 120 13.39 17.93 -12.12
N LEU A 121 14.48 17.19 -12.39
CA LEU A 121 14.93 16.94 -13.76
C LEU A 121 13.86 16.20 -14.56
N SER A 122 13.19 15.19 -13.99
CA SER A 122 12.12 14.48 -14.68
C SER A 122 10.90 15.35 -14.98
N CYS A 123 10.61 16.36 -14.14
CA CYS A 123 9.47 17.26 -14.33
C CYS A 123 9.79 18.42 -15.27
N GLN A 124 10.99 19.00 -15.17
CA GLN A 124 11.40 20.20 -15.91
C GLN A 124 11.95 19.88 -17.29
N SER A 125 12.47 18.67 -17.48
CA SER A 125 13.02 18.23 -18.74
C SER A 125 12.32 16.96 -19.17
N SER A 126 11.99 16.84 -20.45
CA SER A 126 11.45 15.60 -21.04
C SER A 126 12.51 14.48 -21.10
N ILE A 127 13.45 14.46 -20.14
CA ILE A 127 14.47 13.46 -19.98
C ILE A 127 13.81 12.27 -19.32
N SER A 128 13.44 11.29 -20.13
CA SER A 128 13.14 9.96 -19.65
C SER A 128 14.45 9.36 -19.12
N PHE A 129 14.59 9.22 -17.80
CA PHE A 129 15.59 8.33 -17.24
C PHE A 129 15.40 6.92 -17.83
N PRO A 130 16.46 6.11 -17.98
CA PRO A 130 16.36 4.78 -18.59
C PRO A 130 15.20 4.00 -17.98
N SER A 131 14.08 3.93 -18.71
CA SER A 131 12.78 3.61 -18.11
C SER A 131 12.58 2.10 -18.03
N LEU A 132 12.21 1.67 -16.83
CA LEU A 132 11.16 0.69 -16.49
C LEU A 132 11.06 -0.66 -17.23
N LEU A 133 12.03 -1.10 -18.01
CA LEU A 133 12.04 -2.45 -18.57
C LEU A 133 12.82 -3.41 -17.66
N SER A 134 12.21 -3.72 -16.52
CA SER A 134 12.36 -5.03 -15.90
C SER A 134 11.70 -6.04 -16.84
N GLY A 135 12.45 -6.58 -17.80
CA GLY A 135 12.09 -7.86 -18.47
C GLY A 135 11.97 -7.90 -19.99
N ALA A 136 11.80 -6.80 -20.74
CA ALA A 136 11.81 -6.85 -22.21
C ALA A 136 12.93 -6.00 -22.80
N SER A 137 13.66 -6.61 -23.71
CA SER A 137 14.85 -6.08 -24.36
C SER A 137 14.64 -4.66 -24.90
N PHE A 138 15.64 -3.81 -24.67
CA PHE A 138 15.92 -2.69 -25.56
C PHE A 138 16.22 -3.26 -26.95
N HIS A 139 15.19 -3.47 -27.76
CA HIS A 139 15.37 -3.60 -29.20
C HIS A 139 15.63 -2.21 -29.75
N PHE A 140 16.88 -1.74 -29.63
CA PHE A 140 17.41 -0.88 -30.68
C PHE A 140 17.35 -1.71 -31.96
N LEU A 141 16.33 -1.46 -32.78
CA LEU A 141 16.23 -2.01 -34.12
C LEU A 141 17.35 -1.40 -34.97
N SER A 142 18.53 -2.01 -34.90
CA SER A 142 19.60 -1.93 -35.89
C SER A 142 20.52 -3.14 -35.73
N ARG A 143 19.92 -4.34 -35.62
CA ARG A 143 20.64 -5.60 -35.47
C ARG A 143 20.83 -6.35 -36.80
N THR A 144 20.88 -5.62 -37.91
CA THR A 144 21.02 -6.19 -39.27
C THR A 144 22.29 -5.74 -40.00
N SER A 145 23.34 -5.35 -39.27
CA SER A 145 24.66 -5.15 -39.87
C SER A 145 25.65 -6.18 -39.31
N LEU A 146 26.17 -7.05 -40.17
CA LEU A 146 27.25 -8.01 -39.87
C LEU A 146 28.59 -7.33 -39.48
N HIS A 147 28.62 -5.99 -39.44
CA HIS A 147 29.76 -5.16 -39.05
C HIS A 147 29.47 -4.20 -37.89
N SER A 148 28.34 -4.36 -37.16
CA SER A 148 28.12 -3.54 -35.96
C SER A 148 29.04 -4.00 -34.83
N VAL A 149 30.02 -3.17 -34.49
CA VAL A 149 30.79 -3.27 -33.24
C VAL A 149 29.79 -3.35 -32.08
N GLU A 150 29.99 -4.30 -31.18
CA GLU A 150 29.24 -4.38 -29.93
C GLU A 150 29.49 -3.09 -29.13
N ASP A 151 28.49 -2.21 -29.05
CA ASP A 151 28.57 -1.00 -28.23
C ASP A 151 28.52 -1.38 -26.75
N TYR A 152 29.69 -1.74 -26.20
CA TYR A 152 29.95 -1.93 -24.77
C TYR A 152 29.61 -0.68 -23.92
N SER A 153 29.37 0.47 -24.56
CA SER A 153 29.01 1.74 -23.92
C SER A 153 27.64 1.72 -23.22
N SER A 154 26.65 1.02 -23.79
CA SER A 154 25.29 0.95 -23.24
C SER A 154 25.17 0.11 -21.96
N MET A 155 26.06 -0.89 -21.78
CA MET A 155 26.13 -1.71 -20.57
C MET A 155 26.65 -0.90 -19.35
N ASP A 156 27.48 0.11 -19.58
CA ASP A 156 27.99 0.98 -18.52
C ASP A 156 26.90 1.90 -17.96
N VAL A 157 26.08 2.52 -18.81
CA VAL A 157 25.02 3.45 -18.36
C VAL A 157 23.96 2.74 -17.52
N LYS A 158 23.46 1.60 -18.01
CA LYS A 158 22.41 0.84 -17.30
C LYS A 158 22.91 0.32 -15.95
N SER A 159 24.12 -0.22 -15.90
CA SER A 159 24.69 -0.75 -14.64
C SER A 159 24.93 0.35 -13.61
N ILE A 160 25.43 1.53 -14.01
CA ILE A 160 25.61 2.67 -13.10
C ILE A 160 24.25 3.15 -12.57
N TRP A 161 23.24 3.26 -13.44
CA TRP A 161 21.89 3.64 -13.05
C TRP A 161 21.24 2.62 -12.10
N ASP A 162 21.36 1.32 -12.38
CA ASP A 162 20.84 0.26 -11.51
C ASP A 162 21.45 0.31 -10.10
N ASN A 163 22.75 0.64 -9.99
CA ASN A 163 23.42 0.83 -8.71
C ASN A 163 22.88 2.06 -7.96
N ILE A 164 22.67 3.18 -8.66
CA ILE A 164 22.07 4.39 -8.08
C ILE A 164 20.66 4.10 -7.56
N ARG A 165 19.80 3.50 -8.41
CA ARG A 165 18.43 3.12 -8.02
C ARG A 165 18.41 2.18 -6.83
N LEU A 166 19.30 1.20 -6.79
CA LEU A 166 19.41 0.26 -5.67
C LEU A 166 19.78 0.97 -4.37
N HIS A 167 20.72 1.91 -4.42
CA HIS A 167 21.13 2.69 -3.26
C HIS A 167 19.96 3.52 -2.73
N LEU A 168 19.32 4.31 -3.59
CA LEU A 168 18.16 5.13 -3.24
C LEU A 168 16.99 4.30 -2.72
N ARG A 169 16.74 3.12 -3.31
CA ARG A 169 15.72 2.18 -2.82
C ARG A 169 16.00 1.75 -1.38
N ARG A 170 17.24 1.41 -1.06
CA ARG A 170 17.62 0.99 0.30
C ARG A 170 17.38 2.13 1.30
N PHE A 171 17.79 3.34 0.94
CA PHE A 171 17.53 4.54 1.73
C PHE A 171 16.03 4.74 1.99
N LEU A 172 15.20 4.74 0.93
CA LEU A 172 13.75 4.92 1.03
C LEU A 172 13.06 3.82 1.84
N VAL A 173 13.47 2.56 1.66
CA VAL A 173 12.93 1.42 2.43
C VAL A 173 13.28 1.54 3.91
N ASN A 174 14.49 1.97 4.24
CA ASN A 174 14.91 2.20 5.63
C ASN A 174 14.11 3.35 6.26
N LYS A 175 13.91 4.44 5.50
CA LYS A 175 13.11 5.59 5.89
C LYS A 175 11.62 5.22 6.13
N LEU A 176 11.03 4.42 5.24
CA LEU A 176 9.68 3.88 5.43
C LEU A 176 9.54 3.01 6.68
N GLN A 177 10.57 2.23 7.02
CA GLN A 177 10.57 1.39 8.21
C GLN A 177 10.65 2.22 9.49
N SER A 178 11.52 3.24 9.53
CA SER A 178 11.71 4.09 10.72
C SER A 178 10.51 5.00 11.00
N HIS A 179 9.81 5.47 9.97
CA HIS A 179 8.62 6.32 10.13
C HIS A 179 7.44 5.63 10.82
N ASN A 180 7.47 4.30 10.96
CA ASN A 180 6.44 3.59 11.72
C ASN A 180 6.47 3.89 13.23
N GLU A 181 7.59 4.41 13.75
CA GLU A 181 7.80 4.73 15.16
C GLU A 181 7.36 6.18 15.51
N ILE A 182 6.98 6.99 14.52
CA ILE A 182 6.57 8.38 14.71
C ILE A 182 5.16 8.44 15.31
N SER A 183 4.99 9.20 16.41
CA SER A 183 3.73 9.33 17.13
C SER A 183 2.72 10.28 16.47
N ASN A 184 3.19 11.26 15.67
CA ASN A 184 2.32 12.18 14.95
C ASN A 184 1.77 11.55 13.66
N SER A 185 0.48 11.24 13.65
CA SER A 185 -0.20 10.54 12.54
C SER A 185 -0.18 11.32 11.22
N GLN A 186 -0.36 12.64 11.23
CA GLN A 186 -0.44 13.43 10.00
C GLN A 186 0.93 13.55 9.32
N HIS A 187 1.97 13.81 10.11
CA HIS A 187 3.33 13.90 9.60
C HIS A 187 3.82 12.55 9.06
N LYS A 188 3.46 11.46 9.74
CA LYS A 188 3.74 10.08 9.31
C LYS A 188 3.08 9.75 7.97
N ILE A 189 1.81 10.11 7.77
CA ILE A 189 1.09 9.92 6.50
C ILE A 189 1.81 10.64 5.37
N TRP A 190 2.15 11.92 5.57
CA TRP A 190 2.85 12.72 4.57
C TRP A 190 4.21 12.12 4.19
N LEU A 191 5.03 11.75 5.18
CA LEU A 191 6.35 11.15 4.95
C LEU A 191 6.26 9.80 4.21
N LYS A 192 5.31 8.94 4.60
CA LYS A 192 5.08 7.66 3.91
C LYS A 192 4.63 7.88 2.47
N ASN A 193 3.71 8.81 2.23
CA ASN A 193 3.24 9.15 0.90
C ASN A 193 4.41 9.59 0.00
N GLN A 194 5.20 10.55 0.46
CA GLN A 194 6.40 11.01 -0.25
C GLN A 194 7.38 9.87 -0.57
N CYS A 195 7.66 8.99 0.39
CA CYS A 195 8.57 7.86 0.15
C CYS A 195 8.03 6.87 -0.88
N ILE A 196 6.72 6.60 -0.90
CA ILE A 196 6.10 5.68 -1.87
C ILE A 196 6.12 6.31 -3.26
N GLN A 197 5.81 7.60 -3.39
CA GLN A 197 5.91 8.32 -4.67
C GLN A 197 7.35 8.29 -5.22
N GLN A 198 8.35 8.55 -4.37
CA GLN A 198 9.77 8.45 -4.74
C GLN A 198 10.19 7.02 -5.12
N LEU A 199 9.60 5.98 -4.50
CA LEU A 199 9.84 4.59 -4.92
C LEU A 199 9.20 4.28 -6.28
N LEU A 200 7.99 4.79 -6.54
CA LEU A 200 7.29 4.62 -7.82
C LEU A 200 7.98 5.35 -8.97
N PHE A 201 8.70 6.43 -8.67
CA PHE A 201 9.60 7.08 -9.61
C PHE A 201 10.74 6.14 -10.06
N LEU A 202 11.28 5.33 -9.14
CA LEU A 202 12.46 4.50 -9.38
C LEU A 202 12.13 3.08 -9.90
N TYR A 203 10.97 2.53 -9.54
CA TYR A 203 10.57 1.14 -9.75
C TYR A 203 9.09 1.02 -10.16
N PRO A 204 8.73 -0.04 -10.91
CA PRO A 204 7.34 -0.28 -11.28
C PRO A 204 6.46 -0.50 -10.05
N GLU A 205 5.17 -0.15 -10.19
CA GLU A 205 4.15 -0.28 -9.12
C GLU A 205 4.20 -1.66 -8.46
N SER A 206 4.20 -2.74 -9.24
CA SER A 206 4.19 -4.11 -8.71
C SER A 206 5.35 -4.39 -7.74
N GLU A 207 6.56 -3.92 -8.03
CA GLU A 207 7.72 -4.11 -7.16
C GLU A 207 7.63 -3.25 -5.89
N VAL A 208 7.16 -2.00 -6.02
CA VAL A 208 7.01 -1.08 -4.89
C VAL A 208 5.94 -1.61 -3.92
N ILE A 209 4.81 -2.06 -4.45
CA ILE A 209 3.71 -2.62 -3.68
C ILE A 209 4.15 -3.85 -2.90
N ILE A 210 4.80 -4.82 -3.55
CA ILE A 210 5.31 -6.03 -2.87
C ILE A 210 6.28 -5.65 -1.73
N LYS A 211 7.15 -4.65 -1.95
CA LYS A 211 8.07 -4.20 -0.90
C LYS A 211 7.36 -3.51 0.25
N TYR A 212 6.39 -2.66 -0.04
CA TYR A 212 5.60 -1.98 0.98
C TYR A 212 4.75 -2.97 1.79
N GLN A 213 4.09 -3.93 1.13
CA GLN A 213 3.39 -5.05 1.75
C GLN A 213 4.31 -5.81 2.71
N SER A 214 5.54 -6.14 2.29
CA SER A 214 6.51 -6.83 3.15
C SER A 214 6.89 -6.05 4.41
N ILE A 215 6.99 -4.71 4.32
CA ILE A 215 7.24 -3.86 5.48
C ILE A 215 6.05 -3.87 6.44
N GLN A 216 4.82 -3.70 5.91
CA GLN A 216 3.62 -3.71 6.74
C GLN A 216 3.35 -5.07 7.36
N ASN A 217 3.52 -6.16 6.62
CA ASN A 217 3.37 -7.52 7.14
C ASN A 217 4.33 -7.81 8.31
N LYS A 218 5.57 -7.31 8.26
CA LYS A 218 6.49 -7.43 9.41
C LYS A 218 6.00 -6.66 10.62
N LEU A 219 5.42 -5.48 10.43
CA LEU A 219 4.90 -4.68 11.52
C LEU A 219 3.61 -5.28 12.10
N LEU A 220 2.74 -5.77 11.23
CA LEU A 220 1.53 -6.50 11.57
C LEU A 220 1.87 -7.78 12.34
N ALA A 221 2.83 -8.59 11.87
CA ALA A 221 3.26 -9.79 12.58
C ALA A 221 3.76 -9.48 13.99
N LYS A 222 4.56 -8.42 14.18
CA LYS A 222 4.97 -7.96 15.52
C LYS A 222 3.78 -7.54 16.38
N LEU A 223 2.82 -6.82 15.79
CA LEU A 223 1.60 -6.37 16.46
C LEU A 223 0.66 -7.52 16.82
N LEU A 224 0.61 -8.60 16.04
CA LEU A 224 -0.19 -9.77 16.38
C LEU A 224 0.55 -10.63 17.41
N GLN A 225 1.84 -10.95 17.21
CA GLN A 225 2.64 -11.76 18.14
C GLN A 225 2.72 -11.18 19.56
N ASN A 226 2.81 -9.86 19.70
CA ASN A 226 2.88 -9.22 21.02
C ASN A 226 1.58 -9.34 21.84
N TYR A 227 0.45 -9.70 21.21
CA TYR A 227 -0.88 -9.61 21.82
C TYR A 227 -1.71 -10.89 21.75
N PHE A 228 -1.27 -11.89 20.97
CA PHE A 228 -1.70 -13.29 21.08
C PHE A 228 -0.62 -14.10 21.83
N PRO A 229 -0.32 -13.82 23.13
CA PRO A 229 0.53 -14.74 23.88
C PRO A 229 -0.18 -16.11 23.90
N SER A 230 0.61 -17.19 23.75
CA SER A 230 0.12 -18.56 23.87
C SER A 230 -0.80 -18.65 25.08
N CYS A 231 -2.07 -19.00 24.86
CA CYS A 231 -3.11 -19.02 25.88
C CYS A 231 -2.61 -19.82 27.10
N SER A 232 -2.13 -19.12 28.13
CA SER A 232 -1.63 -19.76 29.34
C SER A 232 -2.79 -19.88 30.31
N ARG A 233 -2.80 -21.00 31.04
CA ARG A 233 -3.85 -21.41 31.98
C ARG A 233 -4.22 -20.36 33.05
N GLU A 234 -3.36 -19.37 33.26
CA GLU A 234 -3.40 -18.39 34.34
C GLU A 234 -3.67 -16.96 33.87
N SER A 235 -3.89 -16.74 32.57
CA SER A 235 -4.15 -15.41 32.02
C SER A 235 -5.58 -14.96 32.32
N ASN A 236 -5.73 -13.84 33.05
CA ASN A 236 -7.03 -13.21 33.30
C ASN A 236 -7.70 -12.85 31.96
N LEU A 237 -8.87 -13.42 31.69
CA LEU A 237 -9.67 -13.16 30.48
C LEU A 237 -9.87 -11.66 30.23
N ASP A 238 -10.04 -10.85 31.28
CA ASP A 238 -10.17 -9.40 31.16
C ASP A 238 -8.91 -8.71 30.60
N ILE A 239 -7.72 -9.18 30.98
CA ILE A 239 -6.45 -8.66 30.44
C ILE A 239 -6.31 -9.03 28.96
N MET A 240 -6.78 -10.23 28.59
CA MET A 240 -6.77 -10.71 27.21
C MET A 240 -7.74 -9.93 26.33
N VAL A 241 -8.99 -9.71 26.79
CA VAL A 241 -10.01 -8.93 26.08
C VAL A 241 -9.56 -7.49 25.88
N HIS A 242 -9.00 -6.85 26.92
CA HIS A 242 -8.47 -5.49 26.81
C HIS A 242 -7.26 -5.43 25.86
N GLY A 243 -6.40 -6.45 25.89
CA GLY A 243 -5.31 -6.63 24.93
C GLY A 243 -5.83 -6.64 23.49
N TYR A 244 -6.80 -7.50 23.20
CA TYR A 244 -7.43 -7.60 21.88
C TYR A 244 -8.06 -6.30 21.41
N GLN A 245 -8.83 -5.63 22.28
CA GLN A 245 -9.47 -4.37 21.94
C GLN A 245 -8.43 -3.31 21.56
N SER A 246 -7.35 -3.19 22.34
CA SER A 246 -6.26 -2.24 22.05
C SER A 246 -5.55 -2.56 20.72
N THR A 247 -5.37 -3.84 20.41
CA THR A 247 -4.74 -4.32 19.17
C THR A 247 -5.62 -4.05 17.96
N MET A 248 -6.93 -4.28 18.07
CA MET A 248 -7.90 -4.00 17.01
C MET A 248 -7.96 -2.52 16.68
N LEU A 249 -7.88 -1.64 17.69
CA LEU A 249 -7.82 -0.19 17.47
C LEU A 249 -6.53 0.22 16.72
N LYS A 250 -5.38 -0.37 17.07
CA LYS A 250 -4.12 -0.12 16.38
C LYS A 250 -4.14 -0.64 14.94
N LEU A 251 -4.67 -1.85 14.73
CA LEU A 251 -4.84 -2.46 13.41
C LEU A 251 -5.74 -1.58 12.53
N TYR A 252 -6.87 -1.12 13.06
CA TYR A 252 -7.75 -0.20 12.35
C TYR A 252 -7.03 1.11 11.98
N SER A 253 -6.24 1.68 12.89
CA SER A 253 -5.43 2.87 12.59
C SER A 253 -4.44 2.62 11.45
N MET A 254 -3.75 1.48 11.45
CA MET A 254 -2.81 1.12 10.39
C MET A 254 -3.49 0.96 9.04
N ILE A 255 -4.61 0.24 8.99
CA ILE A 255 -5.41 0.06 7.77
C ILE A 255 -5.86 1.42 7.24
N LYS A 256 -6.36 2.29 8.13
CA LYS A 256 -6.84 3.63 7.77
C LYS A 256 -5.71 4.52 7.25
N GLU A 257 -4.56 4.53 7.90
CA GLU A 257 -3.36 5.26 7.46
C GLU A 257 -2.95 4.84 6.05
N ASP A 258 -2.71 3.54 5.85
CA ASP A 258 -2.21 3.03 4.58
C ASP A 258 -3.27 3.15 3.48
N PHE A 259 -4.56 3.00 3.79
CA PHE A 259 -5.64 3.27 2.82
C PHE A 259 -5.62 4.73 2.35
N ASN A 260 -5.49 5.68 3.28
CA ASN A 260 -5.47 7.11 2.95
C ASN A 260 -4.23 7.50 2.13
N ILE A 261 -3.09 6.86 2.36
CA ILE A 261 -1.89 7.08 1.57
C ILE A 261 -2.06 6.49 0.17
N LEU A 262 -2.45 5.22 0.09
CA LEU A 262 -2.47 4.49 -1.17
C LEU A 262 -3.60 4.93 -2.11
N ARG A 263 -4.73 5.45 -1.60
CA ARG A 263 -5.80 6.00 -2.45
C ARG A 263 -5.37 7.24 -3.23
N GLU A 264 -4.37 7.98 -2.73
CA GLU A 264 -3.86 9.19 -3.39
C GLU A 264 -2.86 8.86 -4.50
N ILE A 265 -2.32 7.64 -4.49
CA ILE A 265 -1.20 7.23 -5.35
C ILE A 265 -1.63 6.17 -6.37
N LEU A 266 -2.49 5.23 -5.97
CA LEU A 266 -2.83 4.04 -6.77
C LEU A 266 -4.26 4.08 -7.28
N ALA A 267 -4.51 3.26 -8.31
CA ALA A 267 -5.87 2.96 -8.74
C ALA A 267 -6.68 2.31 -7.59
N PRO A 268 -8.00 2.58 -7.48
CA PRO A 268 -8.83 2.04 -6.42
C PRO A 268 -8.76 0.51 -6.28
N THR A 269 -8.66 -0.20 -7.40
CA THR A 269 -8.53 -1.67 -7.43
C THR A 269 -7.23 -2.15 -6.79
N SER A 270 -6.10 -1.50 -7.10
CA SER A 270 -4.79 -1.78 -6.48
C SER A 270 -4.82 -1.47 -4.98
N THR A 271 -5.43 -0.35 -4.56
CA THR A 271 -5.56 0.01 -3.14
C THR A 271 -6.35 -1.05 -2.36
N VAL A 272 -7.52 -1.46 -2.87
CA VAL A 272 -8.35 -2.49 -2.21
C VAL A 272 -7.62 -3.83 -2.15
N LYS A 273 -6.95 -4.22 -3.25
CA LYS A 273 -6.15 -5.44 -3.30
C LYS A 273 -5.04 -5.43 -2.24
N PHE A 274 -4.31 -4.31 -2.12
CA PHE A 274 -3.28 -4.14 -1.09
C PHE A 274 -3.83 -4.35 0.31
N ILE A 275 -4.94 -3.69 0.66
CA ILE A 275 -5.52 -3.78 2.00
C ILE A 275 -5.97 -5.21 2.30
N LYS A 276 -6.60 -5.87 1.34
CA LYS A 276 -7.00 -7.28 1.47
C LYS A 276 -5.79 -8.18 1.76
N GLU A 277 -4.80 -8.18 0.86
CA GLU A 277 -3.65 -9.09 0.91
C GLU A 277 -2.73 -8.84 2.11
N THR A 278 -2.58 -7.58 2.52
CA THR A 278 -1.69 -7.22 3.63
C THR A 278 -2.35 -7.46 4.98
N TYR A 279 -3.59 -6.98 5.14
CA TYR A 279 -4.24 -6.92 6.44
C TYR A 279 -5.26 -8.02 6.64
N LEU A 280 -6.25 -8.13 5.76
CA LEU A 280 -7.37 -9.04 5.97
C LEU A 280 -6.95 -10.50 5.88
N ASP A 281 -6.12 -10.85 4.90
CA ASP A 281 -5.62 -12.22 4.73
C ASP A 281 -4.70 -12.59 5.91
N SER A 282 -3.79 -11.69 6.32
CA SER A 282 -2.90 -11.91 7.48
C SER A 282 -3.66 -12.06 8.80
N VAL A 283 -4.69 -11.24 9.05
CA VAL A 283 -5.52 -11.37 10.25
C VAL A 283 -6.33 -12.66 10.23
N THR A 284 -6.84 -13.04 9.06
CA THR A 284 -7.58 -14.31 8.89
C THR A 284 -6.68 -15.51 9.21
N GLU A 285 -5.44 -15.50 8.71
CA GLU A 285 -4.45 -16.55 8.97
C GLU A 285 -4.11 -16.65 10.47
N GLU A 286 -3.83 -15.52 11.13
CA GLU A 286 -3.50 -15.52 12.56
C GLU A 286 -4.70 -15.90 13.44
N MET A 287 -5.91 -15.49 13.08
CA MET A 287 -7.13 -15.93 13.79
C MET A 287 -7.37 -17.43 13.62
N ALA A 288 -7.10 -18.00 12.44
CA ALA A 288 -7.19 -19.44 12.22
C ALA A 288 -6.20 -20.20 13.11
N LYS A 289 -4.93 -19.76 13.17
CA LYS A 289 -3.91 -20.34 14.05
C LYS A 289 -4.29 -20.24 15.53
N PHE A 290 -4.86 -19.10 15.94
CA PHE A 290 -5.33 -18.92 17.31
C PHE A 290 -6.46 -19.91 17.66
N LEU A 291 -7.45 -20.06 16.78
CA LEU A 291 -8.57 -20.98 16.97
C LEU A 291 -8.10 -22.44 17.03
N GLU A 292 -7.17 -22.84 16.15
CA GLU A 292 -6.57 -24.18 16.15
C GLU A 292 -5.88 -24.48 17.49
N ASN A 293 -4.99 -23.58 17.94
CA ASN A 293 -4.30 -23.70 19.23
C ASN A 293 -5.28 -23.75 20.42
N PHE A 294 -6.34 -22.93 20.39
CA PHE A 294 -7.34 -22.91 21.45
C PHE A 294 -8.11 -24.23 21.52
N CYS A 295 -8.51 -24.79 20.37
CA CYS A 295 -9.15 -26.10 20.29
C CYS A 295 -8.24 -27.20 20.85
N GLU A 296 -6.96 -27.24 20.46
CA GLU A 296 -5.99 -28.22 20.98
C GLU A 296 -5.86 -28.18 22.51
N LEU A 297 -5.79 -26.99 23.10
CA LEU A 297 -5.74 -26.81 24.56
C LEU A 297 -7.01 -27.34 25.25
N GLN A 298 -8.19 -27.10 24.67
CA GLN A 298 -9.46 -27.60 25.19
C GLN A 298 -9.55 -29.13 25.12
N PHE A 299 -9.03 -29.74 24.06
CA PHE A 299 -8.97 -31.21 23.91
C PHE A 299 -7.99 -31.86 24.90
N GLN A 300 -6.82 -31.27 25.14
CA GLN A 300 -5.89 -31.76 26.15
C GLN A 300 -6.48 -31.66 27.56
N GLU A 301 -7.21 -30.60 27.87
CA GLU A 301 -7.82 -30.41 29.19
C GLU A 301 -8.96 -31.40 29.47
N SER A 302 -9.80 -31.65 28.46
CA SER A 302 -10.88 -32.64 28.57
C SER A 302 -10.33 -34.07 28.70
N ALA A 303 -9.25 -34.43 27.99
CA ALA A 303 -8.56 -35.70 28.17
C ALA A 303 -7.98 -35.86 29.59
N VAL A 304 -7.33 -34.84 30.15
CA VAL A 304 -6.76 -34.88 31.52
C VAL A 304 -7.85 -34.95 32.60
N ARG A 305 -8.98 -34.26 32.42
CA ARG A 305 -10.12 -34.32 33.36
C ARG A 305 -10.82 -35.68 33.33
N VAL A 306 -11.01 -36.28 32.15
CA VAL A 306 -11.61 -37.63 32.00
C VAL A 306 -10.76 -38.73 32.66
N ILE A 307 -9.42 -38.59 32.64
CA ILE A 307 -8.51 -39.52 33.33
C ILE A 307 -8.56 -39.36 34.87
N LYS A 308 -8.87 -38.16 35.37
CA LYS A 308 -8.97 -37.90 36.82
C LYS A 308 -10.33 -38.29 37.42
N THR A 309 -11.44 -38.17 36.69
CA THR A 309 -12.77 -38.54 37.19
C THR A 309 -13.08 -40.03 37.09
N SER A 310 -12.33 -40.78 36.28
CA SER A 310 -12.51 -42.23 36.10
C SER A 310 -11.85 -43.11 37.18
N LYS A 311 -11.10 -42.53 38.14
CA LYS A 311 -10.40 -43.28 39.20
C LYS A 311 -11.09 -43.28 40.58
N SER A 312 -12.26 -42.65 40.76
CA SER A 312 -12.91 -42.54 42.07
C SER A 312 -14.39 -42.97 42.10
N SER A 313 -14.73 -44.11 41.50
CA SER A 313 -16.09 -44.67 41.59
C SER A 313 -16.12 -46.20 41.59
N SER A 314 -15.47 -46.84 42.55
CA SER A 314 -15.85 -48.20 42.90
C SER A 314 -15.72 -48.48 44.40
N ARG A 315 -16.85 -48.90 44.98
CA ARG A 315 -17.08 -49.52 46.30
C ARG A 315 -17.48 -48.60 47.45
N HIS A 316 -18.77 -48.26 47.46
CA HIS A 316 -19.56 -48.34 48.68
C HIS A 316 -20.85 -49.13 48.39
N ARG A 317 -20.94 -50.36 48.91
CA ARG A 317 -22.19 -51.14 49.02
C ARG A 317 -22.14 -51.90 50.34
N GLY A 318 -22.68 -51.31 51.41
CA GLY A 318 -23.33 -52.09 52.49
C GLY A 318 -24.67 -52.62 51.97
N ALA A 319 -25.37 -53.58 52.56
CA ALA A 319 -25.31 -54.34 53.82
C ALA A 319 -25.80 -55.78 53.49
N VAL A 320 -25.83 -56.79 54.37
CA VAL A 320 -26.91 -57.07 55.35
C VAL A 320 -26.58 -58.41 56.06
N HIS A 321 -26.86 -58.45 57.36
CA HIS A 321 -27.00 -59.55 58.33
C HIS A 321 -26.96 -61.03 57.89
N ALA A 322 -26.35 -61.87 58.74
CA ALA A 322 -26.91 -63.16 59.15
C ALA A 322 -26.47 -63.51 60.59
N LEU A 323 -27.46 -63.67 61.48
CA LEU A 323 -27.39 -64.41 62.74
C LEU A 323 -27.66 -65.89 62.40
N GLY A 324 -26.90 -66.81 63.02
CA GLY A 324 -27.07 -68.25 62.93
C GLY A 324 -25.93 -68.97 63.62
#